data_AF-A0A7U9MQ94-F1
#
_entry.id   AF-A0A7U9MQ94-F1
#
_cell.length_a   1.000
_cell.length_b   1.000
_cell.length_c   1.000
_cell.angle_alpha   90.00
_cell.angle_beta   90.00
_cell.angle_gamma   90.00
#
_symmetry.space_group_name_H-M   'P 1'
#
loop_
_entity.id
_entity.type
_entity.pdbx_description
1 polymer ?
#
loop_
_entity_poly.entity_id
_entity_poly.type
_entity_poly.pdbx_seq_one_letter_code
_entity_poly.pdbx_strand_id
1 'polypeptide(L)'
;MIQNSWVYTQTKFDAEKFLEATGNEYLYVTQKPYQSKKNPDDKGFTLTLSIIHDSMDYGVDKNGRKRDNNVLSTFDVTILNGQSELPVKKGDRVSLVGFIPEKSYVIGFDLLLRFRDVKKAGDSNRKN
;
A
#
# COMPACT_ATOMS: atom_id res chain seq x y z
N MET A 1 -28.93 -21.20 -8.44
CA MET A 1 -27.48 -20.99 -8.27
C MET A 1 -26.91 -20.51 -9.60
N ILE A 2 -26.16 -19.41 -9.64
CA ILE A 2 -25.57 -18.90 -10.89
C ILE A 2 -24.38 -19.80 -11.27
N GLN A 3 -24.39 -20.35 -12.49
CA GLN A 3 -23.24 -21.08 -13.03
C GLN A 3 -22.11 -20.08 -13.33
N ASN A 4 -20.85 -20.47 -13.08
CA ASN A 4 -19.66 -19.63 -13.32
C ASN A 4 -19.65 -18.30 -12.55
N SER A 5 -20.15 -18.28 -11.31
CA SER A 5 -20.21 -17.09 -10.46
C SER A 5 -18.88 -16.36 -10.28
N TRP A 6 -17.75 -17.07 -10.41
CA TRP A 6 -16.40 -16.51 -10.37
C TRP A 6 -16.14 -15.42 -11.43
N VAL A 7 -16.86 -15.44 -12.56
CA VAL A 7 -16.77 -14.39 -13.62
C VAL A 7 -17.39 -13.07 -13.15
N TYR A 8 -18.35 -13.14 -12.22
CA TYR A 8 -19.09 -11.99 -11.70
C TYR A 8 -18.60 -11.53 -10.32
N THR A 9 -17.62 -12.22 -9.75
CA THR A 9 -17.05 -11.92 -8.43
C THR A 9 -15.74 -11.17 -8.58
N GLN A 10 -15.56 -10.10 -7.80
CA GLN A 10 -14.33 -9.33 -7.76
C GLN A 10 -13.72 -9.34 -6.36
N THR A 11 -12.46 -9.77 -6.27
CA THR A 11 -11.65 -9.60 -5.07
C THR A 11 -11.07 -8.19 -5.04
N LYS A 12 -11.25 -7.48 -3.92
CA LYS A 12 -10.74 -6.13 -3.71
C LYS A 12 -9.87 -6.08 -2.46
N PHE A 13 -8.89 -5.19 -2.47
CA PHE A 13 -8.07 -4.89 -1.31
C PHE A 13 -8.82 -3.91 -0.39
N ASP A 14 -8.91 -4.25 0.89
CA ASP A 14 -9.51 -3.39 1.91
C ASP A 14 -8.47 -2.38 2.41
N ALA A 15 -8.32 -1.29 1.66
CA ALA A 15 -7.33 -0.27 1.95
C ALA A 15 -7.63 0.49 3.24
N GLU A 16 -8.90 0.75 3.57
CA GLU A 16 -9.26 1.47 4.78
C GLU A 16 -8.82 0.70 6.02
N LYS A 17 -9.21 -0.58 6.09
CA LYS A 17 -8.79 -1.47 7.17
C LYS A 17 -7.27 -1.61 7.26
N PHE A 18 -6.60 -1.73 6.11
CA PHE A 18 -5.13 -1.83 6.08
C PHE A 18 -4.47 -0.56 6.61
N LEU A 19 -4.89 0.62 6.14
CA LEU A 19 -4.34 1.90 6.57
C LEU A 19 -4.60 2.19 8.05
N GLU A 20 -5.77 1.80 8.57
CA GLU A 20 -6.09 1.91 10.00
C GLU A 20 -5.18 0.99 10.82
N ALA A 21 -5.08 -0.28 10.46
CA ALA A 21 -4.28 -1.26 11.17
C ALA A 21 -2.79 -0.88 11.24
N THR A 22 -2.24 -0.32 10.16
CA THR A 22 -0.83 0.07 10.07
C THR A 22 -0.56 1.50 10.55
N GLY A 23 -1.60 2.26 10.91
CA GLY A 23 -1.50 3.68 11.27
C GLY A 23 -1.14 4.61 10.10
N ASN A 24 -1.13 4.10 8.86
CA ASN A 24 -0.73 4.83 7.65
C ASN A 24 0.61 5.58 7.79
N GLU A 25 1.57 4.99 8.50
CA GLU A 25 2.93 5.49 8.65
C GLU A 25 3.91 4.37 8.28
N TYR A 26 4.77 4.62 7.30
CA TYR A 26 5.68 3.62 6.75
C TYR A 26 7.08 4.18 6.57
N LEU A 27 8.09 3.32 6.62
CA LEU A 27 9.45 3.72 6.25
C LEU A 27 9.64 3.58 4.74
N TYR A 28 10.13 4.65 4.13
CA TYR A 28 10.55 4.63 2.73
C TYR A 28 11.83 3.76 2.57
N VAL A 29 11.78 2.78 1.65
CA VAL A 29 12.92 1.88 1.37
C VAL A 29 13.60 2.28 0.06
N THR A 30 12.85 2.34 -1.03
CA THR A 30 13.33 2.70 -2.38
C THR A 30 12.19 3.14 -3.28
N GLN A 31 12.51 3.70 -4.45
CA GLN A 31 11.55 4.03 -5.49
C GLN A 31 12.07 3.71 -6.88
N LYS A 32 11.14 3.59 -7.84
CA LYS A 32 11.42 3.54 -9.27
C LYS A 32 10.38 4.35 -10.04
N PRO A 33 10.76 5.05 -11.13
CA PRO A 33 9.79 5.72 -12.01
C PRO A 33 8.75 4.72 -12.54
N TYR A 34 7.52 5.18 -12.68
CA TYR A 34 6.41 4.39 -13.19
C TYR A 34 5.68 5.14 -14.31
N GLN A 35 5.46 4.44 -15.42
CA GLN A 35 4.52 4.88 -16.45
C GLN A 35 3.75 3.65 -16.95
N SER A 36 2.42 3.74 -16.95
CA SER A 36 1.57 2.66 -17.43
C SER A 36 1.71 2.48 -18.94
N LYS A 37 1.85 1.22 -19.36
CA LYS A 37 1.87 0.85 -20.78
C LYS A 37 0.50 0.95 -21.45
N LYS A 38 -0.58 0.88 -20.66
CA LYS A 38 -1.97 0.87 -21.17
C LYS A 38 -2.60 2.26 -21.17
N ASN A 39 -2.19 3.11 -20.25
CA ASN A 39 -2.70 4.46 -20.09
C ASN A 39 -1.54 5.43 -19.83
N PRO A 40 -1.01 6.10 -20.85
CA PRO A 40 0.17 6.97 -20.71
C PRO A 40 0.04 8.08 -19.66
N ASP A 41 -1.19 8.51 -19.36
CA ASP A 41 -1.51 9.52 -18.34
C ASP A 41 -1.32 8.99 -16.91
N ASP A 42 -1.34 7.67 -16.72
CA ASP A 42 -1.01 7.02 -15.45
C ASP A 42 0.51 6.97 -15.28
N LYS A 43 1.05 8.10 -14.85
CA LYS A 43 2.46 8.33 -14.56
C LYS A 43 2.69 8.67 -13.10
N GLY A 44 3.83 8.25 -12.58
CA GLY A 44 4.28 8.57 -11.23
C GLY A 44 5.53 7.77 -10.86
N PHE A 45 5.52 7.16 -9.69
CA PHE A 45 6.60 6.31 -9.21
C PHE A 45 6.04 5.17 -8.34
N THR A 46 6.73 4.03 -8.33
CA THR A 46 6.48 2.94 -7.39
C THR A 46 7.41 3.09 -6.20
N LEU A 47 6.85 3.06 -4.99
CA LEU A 47 7.57 3.03 -3.74
C LEU A 47 7.59 1.61 -3.19
N THR A 48 8.74 1.20 -2.64
CA THR A 48 8.81 0.08 -1.69
C THR A 48 8.84 0.67 -0.30
N LEU A 49 7.91 0.24 0.55
CA LEU A 49 7.71 0.74 1.90
C LEU A 49 7.84 -0.41 2.91
N SER A 50 8.26 -0.10 4.13
CA SER A 50 8.30 -1.05 5.25
C SER A 50 7.29 -0.66 6.32
N ILE A 51 6.54 -1.65 6.80
CA ILE A 51 5.53 -1.49 7.85
C ILE A 51 6.24 -1.41 9.20
N ILE A 52 5.97 -0.34 9.96
CA ILE A 52 6.56 -0.12 11.29
C ILE A 52 5.57 -0.32 12.43
N HIS A 53 4.28 -0.35 12.12
CA HIS A 53 3.21 -0.62 13.05
C HIS A 53 2.16 -1.50 12.36
N ASP A 54 1.62 -2.48 13.08
CA ASP A 54 0.48 -3.27 12.65
C ASP A 54 -0.27 -3.76 13.90
N SER A 55 -1.47 -3.21 14.11
CA SER A 55 -2.34 -3.50 15.24
C SER A 55 -3.36 -4.61 14.96
N MET A 56 -3.39 -5.16 13.74
CA MET A 56 -4.37 -6.16 13.34
C MET A 56 -4.15 -7.49 14.07
N ASP A 57 -5.23 -8.10 14.55
CA ASP A 57 -5.23 -9.48 15.02
C ASP A 57 -5.50 -10.45 13.85
N TYR A 58 -4.47 -11.18 13.44
CA TYR A 58 -4.57 -12.21 12.41
C TYR A 58 -5.04 -13.56 12.96
N GLY A 59 -5.30 -13.65 14.27
CA GLY A 59 -5.77 -14.86 14.94
C GLY A 59 -4.67 -15.92 15.08
N VAL A 60 -5.09 -17.18 15.18
CA VAL A 60 -4.21 -18.33 15.37
C VAL A 60 -4.15 -19.20 14.11
N ASP A 61 -3.01 -19.88 13.92
CA ASP A 61 -2.85 -20.89 12.90
C ASP A 61 -3.50 -22.23 13.31
N LYS A 62 -3.45 -23.21 12.40
CA LYS A 62 -3.98 -24.56 12.63
C LYS A 62 -3.29 -25.34 13.77
N ASN A 63 -2.14 -24.85 14.25
CA ASN A 63 -1.37 -25.45 15.35
C ASN A 63 -1.58 -24.70 16.67
N GLY A 64 -2.50 -23.73 16.73
CA GLY A 64 -2.78 -22.90 17.90
C GLY A 64 -1.75 -21.81 18.17
N ARG A 65 -0.85 -21.53 17.22
CA ARG A 65 0.15 -20.46 17.35
C ARG A 65 -0.43 -19.15 16.84
N LYS A 66 -0.16 -18.04 17.55
CA LYS A 66 -0.52 -16.71 17.06
C LYS A 66 0.16 -16.44 15.72
N ARG A 67 -0.57 -15.90 14.75
CA ARG A 67 0.01 -15.49 13.46
C ARG A 67 0.87 -14.25 13.63
N ASP A 68 1.98 -14.21 12.89
CA ASP A 68 2.84 -13.03 12.81
C ASP A 68 2.05 -11.86 12.20
N ASN A 69 2.37 -10.65 12.67
CA ASN A 69 1.88 -9.42 12.04
C ASN A 69 2.82 -8.98 10.90
N ASN A 70 2.49 -7.87 10.24
CA ASN A 70 3.29 -7.41 9.11
C ASN A 70 4.41 -6.43 9.48
N VAL A 71 4.73 -6.23 10.76
CA VAL A 71 5.83 -5.33 11.15
C VAL A 71 7.15 -5.83 10.53
N LEU A 72 7.96 -4.91 10.00
CA LEU A 72 9.18 -5.14 9.19
C LEU A 72 8.95 -5.73 7.79
N SER A 73 7.72 -6.14 7.45
CA SER A 73 7.40 -6.57 6.10
C SER A 73 7.45 -5.38 5.14
N THR A 74 7.74 -5.67 3.87
CA THR A 74 7.79 -4.65 2.80
C THR A 74 6.66 -4.88 1.81
N PHE A 75 6.18 -3.79 1.22
CA PHE A 75 5.15 -3.80 0.19
C PHE A 75 5.39 -2.69 -0.82
N ASP A 76 4.89 -2.92 -2.03
CA ASP A 76 5.00 -1.96 -3.13
C ASP A 76 3.67 -1.23 -3.33
N VAL A 77 3.76 0.08 -3.57
CA VAL A 77 2.63 0.92 -3.98
C VAL A 77 3.03 1.81 -5.13
N THR A 78 2.11 2.10 -6.04
CA THR A 78 2.31 3.06 -7.11
C THR A 78 1.59 4.37 -6.80
N ILE A 79 2.33 5.46 -6.77
CA ILE A 79 1.77 6.81 -6.67
C ILE A 79 1.51 7.31 -8.09
N LEU A 80 0.31 7.82 -8.36
CA LEU A 80 -0.11 8.33 -9.66
C LEU A 80 -0.34 9.85 -9.59
N ASN A 81 0.74 10.61 -9.40
CA ASN A 81 0.73 12.07 -9.27
C ASN A 81 1.49 12.80 -10.41
N GLY A 82 1.93 12.08 -11.44
CA GLY A 82 2.66 12.63 -12.59
C GLY A 82 4.14 12.94 -12.35
N GLN A 83 4.63 12.87 -11.12
CA GLN A 83 6.03 13.13 -10.76
C GLN A 83 6.92 11.91 -11.07
N SER A 84 8.21 12.12 -11.32
CA SER A 84 9.16 11.03 -11.58
C SER A 84 9.77 10.43 -10.31
N GLU A 85 9.79 11.19 -9.22
CA GLU A 85 10.37 10.77 -7.94
C GLU A 85 9.78 11.57 -6.77
N LEU A 86 9.86 10.98 -5.57
CA LEU A 86 9.60 11.61 -4.28
C LEU A 86 10.94 12.06 -3.67
N PRO A 87 11.12 13.33 -3.26
CA PRO A 87 12.37 13.83 -2.69
C PRO A 87 12.54 13.44 -1.21
N VAL A 88 12.66 12.13 -0.94
CA VAL A 88 12.88 11.55 0.40
C VAL A 88 14.08 10.61 0.41
N LYS A 89 14.63 10.35 1.60
CA LYS A 89 15.78 9.44 1.80
C LYS A 89 15.33 8.16 2.49
N LYS A 90 16.03 7.05 2.22
CA LYS A 90 15.76 5.75 2.86
C LYS A 90 15.66 5.91 4.38
N GLY A 91 14.59 5.40 4.97
CA GLY A 91 14.27 5.55 6.40
C GLY A 91 13.43 6.79 6.75
N ASP A 92 13.17 7.71 5.82
CA ASP A 92 12.15 8.74 6.03
C ASP A 92 10.78 8.10 6.20
N ARG A 93 9.95 8.70 7.06
CA ARG A 93 8.57 8.25 7.26
C ARG A 93 7.63 8.90 6.26
N VAL A 94 6.72 8.12 5.71
CA VAL A 94 5.73 8.56 4.73
C VAL A 94 4.34 8.01 5.03
N SER A 95 3.32 8.72 4.58
CA SER A 95 1.91 8.32 4.64
C SER A 95 1.29 8.34 3.25
N LEU A 96 0.44 7.37 2.96
CA LEU A 96 -0.24 7.23 1.69
C LEU A 96 -1.53 8.04 1.67
N VAL A 97 -1.84 8.63 0.50
CA VAL A 97 -2.99 9.53 0.35
C VAL A 97 -3.85 9.11 -0.85
N GLY A 98 -5.15 8.98 -0.59
CA GLY A 98 -6.16 8.79 -1.64
C GLY A 98 -5.98 7.50 -2.44
N PHE A 99 -6.23 6.36 -1.79
CA PHE A 99 -6.31 5.06 -2.48
C PHE A 99 -7.22 5.13 -3.72
N ILE A 100 -6.82 4.48 -4.80
CA ILE A 100 -7.53 4.46 -6.09
C ILE A 100 -8.04 3.04 -6.34
N PRO A 101 -9.25 2.69 -5.87
CA PRO A 101 -9.75 1.32 -5.96
C PRO A 101 -9.98 0.85 -7.40
N GLU A 102 -10.38 1.74 -8.32
CA GLU A 102 -10.66 1.40 -9.73
C GLU A 102 -9.40 1.03 -10.50
N LYS A 103 -8.26 1.55 -10.06
CA LYS A 103 -6.96 1.23 -10.63
C LYS A 103 -6.23 0.19 -9.81
N SER A 104 -6.68 -0.21 -8.62
CA SER A 104 -5.98 -1.19 -7.77
C SER A 104 -6.50 -2.61 -7.98
N TYR A 105 -5.60 -3.60 -7.96
CA TYR A 105 -5.95 -4.98 -8.29
C TYR A 105 -5.37 -5.98 -7.30
N VAL A 106 -6.15 -7.03 -7.03
CA VAL A 106 -5.71 -8.25 -6.36
C VAL A 106 -5.71 -9.35 -7.42
N ILE A 107 -4.53 -9.86 -7.79
CA ILE A 107 -4.37 -10.89 -8.82
C ILE A 107 -3.65 -12.07 -8.18
N GLY A 108 -4.40 -13.12 -7.82
CA GLY A 108 -3.86 -14.19 -6.98
C GLY A 108 -3.45 -13.64 -5.61
N PHE A 109 -2.15 -13.72 -5.31
CA PHE A 109 -1.56 -13.15 -4.09
C PHE A 109 -0.85 -11.81 -4.34
N ASP A 110 -0.78 -11.36 -5.59
CA ASP A 110 -0.12 -10.11 -5.95
C ASP A 110 -1.06 -8.92 -5.74
N LEU A 111 -0.55 -7.90 -5.05
CA LEU A 111 -1.23 -6.64 -4.80
C LEU A 111 -0.64 -5.55 -5.68
N LEU A 112 -1.47 -4.97 -6.55
CA LEU A 112 -1.12 -3.77 -7.30
C LEU A 112 -1.92 -2.61 -6.72
N LEU A 113 -1.35 -1.95 -5.71
CA LEU A 113 -2.00 -0.88 -4.97
C LEU A 113 -1.61 0.48 -5.54
N ARG A 114 -2.59 1.32 -5.85
CA ARG A 114 -2.35 2.68 -6.35
C ARG A 114 -2.96 3.74 -5.45
N PHE A 115 -2.22 4.83 -5.30
CA PHE A 115 -2.59 5.98 -4.50
C PHE A 115 -2.41 7.25 -5.31
N ARG A 116 -3.20 8.27 -4.98
CA ARG A 116 -3.13 9.59 -5.61
C ARG A 116 -1.85 10.31 -5.23
N ASP A 117 -1.43 10.21 -3.98
CA ASP A 117 -0.25 10.91 -3.50
C ASP A 117 0.39 10.24 -2.28
N VAL A 118 1.51 10.80 -1.86
CA VAL A 118 2.26 10.41 -0.65
C VAL A 118 2.79 11.66 0.03
N LYS A 119 2.75 11.70 1.35
CA LYS A 119 3.27 12.81 2.15
C LYS A 119 4.31 12.34 3.15
N LYS A 120 5.22 13.22 3.55
CA LYS A 120 6.10 12.96 4.70
C LYS A 120 5.25 12.85 5.97
N ALA A 121 5.49 11.81 6.75
CA ALA A 121 4.84 11.61 8.04
C ALA A 121 5.69 12.25 9.15
N GLY A 122 5.04 12.88 10.13
CA GLY A 122 5.73 13.45 11.30
C GLY A 122 6.10 14.94 11.26
N ASP A 123 5.66 15.72 10.26
CA ASP A 123 5.86 17.19 10.24
C ASP A 123 4.91 17.98 11.18
N SER A 124 4.12 17.30 12.02
CA SER A 124 3.21 17.94 12.98
C SER A 124 3.71 17.97 14.43
N ASN A 125 5.00 17.76 14.72
CA ASN A 125 5.49 17.89 16.10
C ASN A 125 6.99 18.29 16.25
N ARG A 126 7.36 19.45 15.71
CA ARG A 126 8.60 20.17 16.10
C ARG A 126 8.31 21.63 16.45
N LYS A 127 7.46 21.85 17.45
CA LYS A 127 7.45 23.07 18.25
C LYS A 127 7.04 22.68 19.68
N ASN A 128 8.04 22.46 20.52
CA ASN A 128 8.01 22.72 21.95
C ASN A 128 9.43 23.10 22.35
#